data_AF-A0AA46ZBV3-F1
#
_entry.id   AF-A0AA46ZBV3-F1
#
_cell.length_a   1.000
_cell.length_b   1.000
_cell.length_c   1.000
_cell.angle_alpha   90.00
_cell.angle_beta   90.00
_cell.angle_gamma   90.00
#
_symmetry.space_group_name_H-M   'P 1'
#
loop_
_entity.id
_entity.type
_entity.pdbx_description
1 polymer ?
#
loop_
_entity_poly.entity_id
_entity_poly.type
_entity_poly.pdbx_seq_one_letter_code
_entity_poly.pdbx_strand_id
1 'polypeptide(L)'
;MADVEDGEDSLYVLTAMVVTPGRFPGVFGDDYPAACAALGLLPAADGYGLVLGQDGAGARWTVVVDDVPLVAVAIAAWDCGMEYDLSPREETVVAALPGWPVELAVQAPGVPAPHDPEPEGDLAGLPRLAPPDAGGWGGPQRRLGADEIALRWAQWREETDTSEFTSSGPQEGQDEAAPAEITHAHPGVRRALGEAHGYLESPPPPGRVRSAFASGEARTLRVDGPGWSLVARTDDIAFVLLDEEPAQVLPVGRGDRLPALLEGLAALAPPES
;
A
#
# COMPACT_ATOMS: atom_id res chain seq x y z
N MET A 1 21.00 9.33 -44.13
CA MET A 1 20.05 10.27 -43.51
C MET A 1 20.01 9.83 -42.06
N ALA A 2 20.88 10.44 -41.26
CA ALA A 2 21.03 10.11 -39.85
C ALA A 2 20.04 10.98 -39.09
N ASP A 3 19.17 10.34 -38.33
CA ASP A 3 18.36 10.95 -37.29
C ASP A 3 18.17 9.87 -36.21
N VAL A 4 19.17 9.75 -35.34
CA VAL A 4 19.15 8.88 -34.15
C VAL A 4 19.89 9.64 -33.05
N GLU A 5 19.29 10.70 -32.54
CA GLU A 5 19.71 11.38 -31.30
C GLU A 5 18.45 11.82 -30.51
N ASP A 6 17.51 10.90 -30.30
CA ASP A 6 16.30 11.13 -29.47
C ASP A 6 16.03 9.96 -28.48
N GLY A 7 17.03 9.10 -28.25
CA GLY A 7 16.85 7.81 -27.56
C GLY A 7 17.54 7.64 -26.20
N GLU A 8 18.45 8.53 -25.81
CA GLU A 8 19.18 8.39 -24.53
C GLU A 8 18.43 9.01 -23.34
N ASP A 9 17.66 10.08 -23.56
CA ASP A 9 16.92 10.79 -22.50
C ASP A 9 15.44 10.37 -22.38
N SER A 10 14.96 9.43 -23.21
CA SER A 10 13.56 8.99 -23.16
C SER A 10 13.34 7.85 -22.16
N LEU A 11 12.35 8.04 -21.28
CA LEU A 11 11.91 7.03 -20.32
C LEU A 11 10.89 6.09 -20.95
N TYR A 12 11.22 4.81 -21.06
CA TYR A 12 10.30 3.74 -21.39
C TYR A 12 9.46 3.38 -20.15
N VAL A 13 8.21 3.86 -20.11
CA VAL A 13 7.28 3.63 -19.00
C VAL A 13 6.86 2.16 -18.94
N LEU A 14 7.04 1.55 -17.77
CA LEU A 14 6.66 0.16 -17.49
C LEU A 14 5.44 0.06 -16.59
N THR A 15 5.33 0.95 -15.61
CA THR A 15 4.19 1.01 -14.69
C THR A 15 4.10 2.38 -14.02
N ALA A 16 3.04 2.61 -13.28
CA ALA A 16 2.85 3.83 -12.51
C ALA A 16 2.08 3.57 -11.22
N MET A 17 2.20 4.50 -10.28
CA MET A 17 1.49 4.46 -9.00
C MET A 17 1.17 5.89 -8.54
N VAL A 18 0.24 6.01 -7.59
CA VAL A 18 -0.08 7.29 -6.96
C VAL A 18 0.31 7.28 -5.50
N VAL A 19 0.74 8.44 -5.00
CA VAL A 19 1.04 8.68 -3.58
C VAL A 19 0.26 9.92 -3.16
N THR A 20 -0.94 9.72 -2.63
CA THR A 20 -1.88 10.75 -2.19
C THR A 20 -2.24 10.55 -0.72
N PRO A 21 -2.85 11.54 -0.05
CA PRO A 21 -3.33 11.37 1.32
C PRO A 21 -4.28 10.18 1.51
N GLY A 22 -5.06 9.80 0.49
CA GLY A 22 -6.01 8.69 0.54
C GLY A 22 -5.46 7.36 0.02
N ARG A 23 -4.42 7.37 -0.82
CA ARG A 23 -3.92 6.17 -1.52
C ARG A 23 -2.42 6.24 -1.78
N PHE A 24 -1.68 5.25 -1.31
CA PHE A 24 -0.29 5.01 -1.67
C PHE A 24 0.07 3.54 -1.40
N PRO A 25 1.08 2.97 -2.09
CA PRO A 25 1.57 1.63 -1.78
C PRO A 25 2.19 1.56 -0.38
N GLY A 26 1.82 0.54 0.40
CA GLY A 26 2.29 0.35 1.77
C GLY A 26 3.80 0.20 1.90
N VAL A 27 4.52 -0.07 0.81
CA VAL A 27 5.99 -0.07 0.81
C VAL A 27 6.59 1.23 1.36
N PHE A 28 5.94 2.37 1.10
CA PHE A 28 6.50 3.69 1.41
C PHE A 28 6.35 4.12 2.87
N GLY A 29 5.39 3.58 3.63
CA GLY A 29 5.21 3.98 5.03
C GLY A 29 3.85 3.63 5.61
N ASP A 30 3.66 3.96 6.88
CA ASP A 30 2.39 3.77 7.60
C ASP A 30 1.38 4.92 7.37
N ASP A 31 1.82 6.01 6.74
CA ASP A 31 1.03 7.22 6.50
C ASP A 31 1.60 8.03 5.33
N TYR A 32 0.84 9.03 4.87
CA TYR A 32 1.20 9.83 3.71
C TYR A 32 2.48 10.69 3.92
N PRO A 33 2.67 11.39 5.06
CA PRO A 33 3.95 12.01 5.38
C PRO A 33 5.13 11.02 5.40
N ALA A 34 4.91 9.86 6.02
CA ALA A 34 5.70 8.63 5.90
C ALA A 34 6.22 8.39 4.49
N ALA A 35 5.25 8.24 3.59
CA ALA A 35 5.48 7.88 2.20
C ALA A 35 6.20 8.97 1.40
N CYS A 36 5.87 10.24 1.62
CA CYS A 36 6.58 11.36 0.98
C CYS A 36 8.03 11.42 1.45
N ALA A 37 8.29 11.23 2.75
CA ALA A 37 9.64 11.24 3.29
C ALA A 37 10.51 10.11 2.72
N ALA A 38 9.93 8.93 2.45
CA ALA A 38 10.64 7.82 1.78
C ALA A 38 11.10 8.18 0.35
N LEU A 39 10.42 9.12 -0.30
CA LEU A 39 10.76 9.66 -1.61
C LEU A 39 11.64 10.92 -1.54
N GLY A 40 11.98 11.40 -0.34
CA GLY A 40 12.67 12.68 -0.16
C GLY A 40 11.81 13.91 -0.48
N LEU A 41 10.48 13.77 -0.42
CA LEU A 41 9.52 14.81 -0.76
C LEU A 41 8.83 15.38 0.49
N LEU A 42 8.34 16.60 0.37
CA LEU A 42 7.40 17.18 1.33
C LEU A 42 5.96 16.75 0.98
N PRO A 43 5.07 16.57 1.96
CA PRO A 43 3.66 16.25 1.68
C PRO A 43 2.98 17.38 0.90
N ALA A 44 2.37 17.03 -0.24
CA ALA A 44 1.53 17.91 -1.05
C ALA A 44 0.04 17.63 -0.79
N ALA A 45 -0.82 18.63 -0.98
CA ALA A 45 -2.26 18.46 -0.77
C ALA A 45 -2.88 17.43 -1.74
N ASP A 46 -2.49 17.51 -3.01
CA ASP A 46 -3.03 16.67 -4.08
C ASP A 46 -2.28 15.34 -4.24
N GLY A 47 -1.11 15.21 -3.63
CA GLY A 47 -0.24 14.05 -3.76
C GLY A 47 0.76 14.15 -4.91
N TYR A 48 1.29 12.98 -5.30
CA TYR A 48 2.23 12.81 -6.40
C TYR A 48 1.84 11.58 -7.24
N GLY A 49 2.08 11.65 -8.53
CA GLY A 49 2.16 10.48 -9.41
C GLY A 49 3.60 9.99 -9.49
N LEU A 50 3.80 8.68 -9.55
CA LEU A 50 5.10 8.07 -9.80
C LEU A 50 5.03 7.26 -11.09
N VAL A 51 5.96 7.54 -12.00
CA VAL A 51 6.12 6.83 -13.28
C VAL A 51 7.40 6.04 -13.22
N LEU A 52 7.29 4.71 -13.33
CA LEU A 52 8.42 3.80 -13.22
C LEU A 52 8.78 3.29 -14.62
N GLY A 53 10.05 3.44 -14.98
CA GLY A 53 10.51 3.06 -16.31
C GLY A 53 12.01 2.82 -16.38
N GLN A 54 12.46 2.57 -17.61
CA GLN A 54 13.88 2.44 -17.94
C GLN A 54 14.28 3.52 -18.95
N ASP A 55 15.52 3.98 -18.90
CA ASP A 55 16.10 4.71 -20.03
C ASP A 55 16.59 3.75 -21.12
N GLY A 56 17.10 4.29 -22.23
CA GLY A 56 17.63 3.51 -23.35
C GLY A 56 18.83 2.62 -23.00
N ALA A 57 19.56 2.91 -21.91
CA ALA A 57 20.64 2.09 -21.41
C ALA A 57 20.16 0.94 -20.51
N GLY A 58 18.90 0.98 -20.08
CA GLY A 58 18.29 0.01 -19.17
C GLY A 58 18.37 0.42 -17.69
N ALA A 59 18.87 1.63 -17.39
CA ALA A 59 18.89 2.12 -16.03
C ALA A 59 17.48 2.44 -15.54
N ARG A 60 17.22 2.11 -14.28
CA ARG A 60 15.89 2.16 -13.66
C ARG A 60 15.63 3.51 -13.03
N TRP A 61 14.46 4.07 -13.32
CA TRP A 61 14.05 5.38 -12.79
C TRP A 61 12.62 5.37 -12.26
N THR A 62 12.41 6.16 -11.21
CA THR A 62 11.11 6.56 -10.70
C THR A 62 10.97 8.07 -10.87
N VAL A 63 10.17 8.49 -11.85
CA VAL A 63 9.88 9.91 -12.10
C VAL A 63 8.67 10.33 -11.28
N VAL A 64 8.87 11.30 -10.39
CA VAL A 64 7.84 11.89 -9.53
C VAL A 64 7.22 13.07 -10.29
N VAL A 65 5.90 13.09 -10.39
CA VAL A 65 5.14 14.16 -11.05
C VAL A 65 4.08 14.74 -10.11
N ASP A 66 3.80 16.03 -10.24
CA ASP A 66 2.72 16.70 -9.49
C ASP A 66 1.35 16.68 -10.21
N ASP A 67 1.30 16.21 -11.46
CA ASP A 67 0.06 15.95 -12.21
C ASP A 67 -0.50 14.56 -11.86
N VAL A 68 -1.07 14.45 -10.65
CA VAL A 68 -1.70 13.21 -10.15
C VAL A 68 -2.83 12.70 -11.05
N PRO A 69 -3.74 13.56 -11.57
CA PRO A 69 -4.82 13.10 -12.45
C PRO A 69 -4.33 12.41 -13.71
N LEU A 70 -3.24 12.90 -14.33
CA LEU A 70 -2.63 12.25 -15.50
C LEU A 70 -2.24 10.80 -15.20
N VAL A 71 -1.55 10.58 -14.08
CA VAL A 71 -1.10 9.24 -13.68
C VAL A 71 -2.26 8.35 -13.27
N ALA A 72 -3.23 8.89 -12.52
CA ALA A 72 -4.42 8.14 -12.11
C ALA A 72 -5.25 7.67 -13.31
N VAL A 73 -5.40 8.50 -14.35
CA VAL A 73 -6.10 8.15 -15.59
C VAL A 73 -5.36 7.03 -16.34
N ALA A 74 -4.03 7.09 -16.42
CA ALA A 74 -3.23 6.03 -17.04
C ALA A 74 -3.43 4.68 -16.34
N ILE A 75 -3.35 4.66 -15.01
CA ILE A 75 -3.58 3.45 -14.21
C ILE A 75 -4.99 2.90 -14.46
N ALA A 76 -6.01 3.75 -14.39
CA ALA A 76 -7.40 3.33 -14.61
C ALA A 76 -7.62 2.77 -16.04
N ALA A 77 -6.96 3.34 -17.04
CA ALA A 77 -7.02 2.84 -18.41
C ALA A 77 -6.39 1.43 -18.52
N TRP A 78 -5.19 1.24 -17.96
CA TRP A 78 -4.51 -0.06 -17.96
C TRP A 78 -5.26 -1.13 -17.16
N ASP A 79 -5.84 -0.77 -16.00
CA ASP A 79 -6.68 -1.68 -15.20
C ASP A 79 -7.93 -2.15 -15.97
N CYS A 80 -8.45 -1.31 -16.88
CA CYS A 80 -9.54 -1.66 -17.78
C CYS A 80 -9.08 -2.37 -19.07
N GLY A 81 -7.78 -2.63 -19.24
CA GLY A 81 -7.20 -3.24 -20.43
C GLY A 81 -7.16 -2.31 -21.65
N MET A 82 -7.24 -0.99 -21.45
CA MET A 82 -7.12 0.00 -22.51
C MET A 82 -5.67 0.46 -22.67
N GLU A 83 -5.29 0.77 -23.91
CA GLU A 83 -4.01 1.42 -24.18
C GLU A 83 -4.05 2.88 -23.71
N TYR A 84 -2.99 3.31 -23.04
CA TYR A 84 -2.78 4.70 -22.66
C TYR A 84 -1.29 5.01 -22.69
N ASP A 85 -0.91 6.05 -23.41
CA ASP A 85 0.47 6.53 -23.50
C ASP A 85 0.73 7.57 -22.41
N LEU A 86 1.38 7.16 -21.34
CA LEU A 86 1.69 8.02 -20.20
C LEU A 86 2.99 8.77 -20.47
N SER A 87 2.87 10.04 -20.87
CA SER A 87 4.01 10.93 -21.09
C SER A 87 3.85 12.20 -20.24
N PRO A 88 4.47 12.26 -19.05
CA PRO A 88 4.46 13.47 -18.23
C PRO A 88 5.15 14.63 -18.91
N ARG A 89 4.61 15.84 -18.74
CA ARG A 89 5.27 17.06 -19.21
C ARG A 89 6.43 17.42 -18.30
N GLU A 90 7.54 17.89 -18.86
CA GLU A 90 8.75 18.22 -18.10
C GLU A 90 8.48 19.18 -16.93
N GLU A 91 7.59 20.15 -17.11
CA GLU A 91 7.22 21.12 -16.09
C GLU A 91 6.45 20.53 -14.90
N THR A 92 5.92 19.31 -15.03
CA THR A 92 5.24 18.58 -13.95
C THR A 92 6.18 17.64 -13.20
N VAL A 93 7.41 17.44 -13.69
CA VAL A 93 8.39 16.57 -13.07
C VAL A 93 9.01 17.26 -11.86
N VAL A 94 8.80 16.66 -10.69
CA VAL A 94 9.31 17.17 -9.40
C VAL A 94 10.68 16.58 -9.09
N ALA A 95 10.89 15.30 -9.40
CA ALA A 95 12.14 14.61 -9.17
C ALA A 95 12.26 13.38 -10.08
N ALA A 96 13.50 13.01 -10.40
CA ALA A 96 13.83 11.71 -10.99
C ALA A 96 14.70 10.94 -9.98
N LEU A 97 14.14 9.87 -9.41
CA LEU A 97 14.78 9.07 -8.38
C LEU A 97 15.35 7.78 -8.98
N PRO A 98 16.60 7.42 -8.64
CA PRO A 98 17.19 6.18 -9.12
C PRO A 98 16.53 4.94 -8.51
N GLY A 99 16.30 3.92 -9.34
CA GLY A 99 15.74 2.63 -8.95
C GLY A 99 14.20 2.60 -8.90
N TRP A 100 13.66 1.49 -8.37
CA TRP A 100 12.23 1.25 -8.24
C TRP A 100 11.84 0.83 -6.82
N PRO A 101 10.71 1.31 -6.29
CA PRO A 101 10.20 0.91 -4.98
C PRO A 101 9.57 -0.49 -4.97
N VAL A 102 9.41 -1.12 -6.13
CA VAL A 102 8.77 -2.44 -6.32
C VAL A 102 9.60 -3.30 -7.26
N GLU A 103 9.55 -4.61 -7.05
CA GLU A 103 10.19 -5.56 -7.95
C GLU A 103 9.51 -5.53 -9.33
N LEU A 104 10.30 -5.28 -10.37
CA LEU A 104 9.85 -5.33 -11.76
C LEU A 104 10.77 -6.29 -12.50
N ALA A 105 10.21 -7.45 -12.86
CA ALA A 105 10.93 -8.53 -13.53
C ALA A 105 10.99 -8.37 -15.06
N VAL A 106 10.36 -7.31 -15.60
CA VAL A 106 10.22 -7.08 -17.03
C VAL A 106 11.11 -5.92 -17.48
N GLN A 107 11.65 -6.05 -18.68
CA GLN A 107 12.38 -4.98 -19.36
C GLN A 107 11.53 -4.41 -20.49
N ALA A 108 11.77 -3.14 -20.83
CA ALA A 108 11.20 -2.55 -22.03
C ALA A 108 11.70 -3.30 -23.30
N PRO A 109 10.85 -3.50 -24.32
CA PRO A 109 11.24 -4.17 -25.55
C PRO A 109 12.43 -3.47 -26.22
N GLY A 110 13.49 -4.23 -26.53
CA GLY A 110 14.69 -3.73 -27.21
C GLY A 110 15.67 -2.96 -26.31
N VAL A 111 15.37 -2.78 -25.02
CA VAL A 111 16.24 -2.13 -24.04
C VAL A 111 17.09 -3.19 -23.30
N PRO A 112 18.32 -2.86 -22.84
CA PRO A 112 19.11 -3.77 -22.00
C PRO A 112 18.42 -4.18 -20.69
N ALA A 113 19.02 -5.16 -20.00
CA ALA A 113 18.51 -5.65 -18.73
C ALA A 113 18.43 -4.52 -17.67
N PRO A 114 17.37 -4.49 -16.84
CA PRO A 114 17.20 -3.45 -15.83
C PRO A 114 18.34 -3.45 -14.81
N HIS A 115 18.89 -2.27 -14.52
CA HIS A 115 19.93 -2.09 -13.50
C HIS A 115 19.82 -0.73 -12.79
N ASP A 116 20.34 -0.63 -11.58
CA ASP A 116 20.38 0.66 -10.89
C ASP A 116 21.46 1.57 -11.49
N PRO A 117 21.16 2.86 -11.73
CA PRO A 117 22.16 3.81 -12.20
C PRO A 117 23.24 4.03 -11.13
N GLU A 118 24.47 4.25 -11.59
CA GLU A 118 25.62 4.44 -10.70
C GLU A 118 25.45 5.71 -9.83
N PRO A 119 25.90 5.67 -8.56
CA PRO A 119 25.73 6.76 -7.59
C PRO A 119 26.68 7.95 -7.80
N GLU A 120 26.86 8.40 -9.04
CA GLU A 120 27.82 9.45 -9.37
C GLU A 120 27.16 10.82 -9.58
N GLY A 121 27.93 11.90 -9.40
CA GLY A 121 27.49 13.27 -9.63
C GLY A 121 26.24 13.65 -8.83
N ASP A 122 25.23 14.15 -9.53
CA ASP A 122 23.97 14.65 -8.95
C ASP A 122 23.12 13.53 -8.29
N LEU A 123 23.41 12.25 -8.61
CA LEU A 123 22.70 11.10 -8.04
C LEU A 123 23.24 10.66 -6.67
N ALA A 124 24.41 11.16 -6.25
CA ALA A 124 25.07 10.70 -5.03
C ALA A 124 24.26 10.99 -3.75
N GLY A 125 23.45 12.05 -3.77
CA GLY A 125 22.64 12.50 -2.62
C GLY A 125 21.17 12.09 -2.67
N LEU A 126 20.70 11.47 -3.76
CA LEU A 126 19.29 11.14 -3.94
C LEU A 126 18.92 9.81 -3.26
N PRO A 127 17.68 9.69 -2.74
CA PRO A 127 17.14 8.39 -2.33
C PRO A 127 17.20 7.39 -3.48
N ARG A 128 17.78 6.20 -3.23
CA ARG A 128 17.65 5.05 -4.13
C ARG A 128 16.45 4.25 -3.71
N LEU A 129 15.49 4.15 -4.62
CA LEU A 129 14.33 3.32 -4.39
C LEU A 129 14.71 1.88 -4.73
N ALA A 130 14.54 1.01 -3.76
CA ALA A 130 14.69 -0.42 -3.91
C ALA A 130 13.48 -1.11 -3.28
N PRO A 131 13.08 -2.29 -3.79
CA PRO A 131 12.06 -3.09 -3.14
C PRO A 131 12.52 -3.50 -1.74
N PRO A 132 11.59 -3.68 -0.78
CA PRO A 132 11.95 -4.18 0.54
C PRO A 132 12.62 -5.54 0.46
N ASP A 133 13.54 -5.79 1.39
CA ASP A 133 14.21 -7.09 1.52
C ASP A 133 13.19 -8.23 1.70
N ALA A 134 13.10 -9.13 0.73
CA ALA A 134 12.20 -10.27 0.79
C ALA A 134 12.61 -11.33 1.83
N GLY A 135 13.84 -11.26 2.36
CA GLY A 135 14.39 -12.24 3.31
C GLY A 135 14.03 -12.01 4.78
N GLY A 136 13.48 -10.86 5.14
CA GLY A 136 13.20 -10.49 6.53
C GLY A 136 11.78 -9.98 6.76
N TRP A 137 11.20 -10.28 7.93
CA TRP A 137 9.94 -9.66 8.35
C TRP A 137 10.19 -8.33 9.04
N GLY A 138 9.40 -7.31 8.68
CA GLY A 138 9.39 -6.01 9.31
C GLY A 138 8.24 -5.15 8.79
N GLY A 139 8.25 -3.87 9.14
CA GLY A 139 7.18 -2.94 8.79
C GLY A 139 6.80 -2.92 7.30
N PRO A 140 7.75 -2.88 6.34
CA PRO A 140 7.43 -2.95 4.92
C PRO A 140 6.69 -4.25 4.54
N GLN A 141 7.17 -5.42 4.99
CA GLN A 141 6.56 -6.72 4.68
C GLN A 141 5.17 -6.84 5.29
N ARG A 142 5.00 -6.38 6.53
CA ARG A 142 3.70 -6.31 7.20
C ARG A 142 2.70 -5.48 6.39
N ARG A 143 3.08 -4.29 5.94
CA ARG A 143 2.22 -3.41 5.14
C ARG A 143 1.91 -3.96 3.76
N LEU A 144 2.89 -4.58 3.10
CA LEU A 144 2.70 -5.26 1.82
C LEU A 144 1.72 -6.44 1.97
N GLY A 145 1.86 -7.26 3.00
CA GLY A 145 0.91 -8.35 3.27
C GLY A 145 -0.50 -7.82 3.56
N ALA A 146 -0.61 -6.71 4.29
CA ALA A 146 -1.89 -6.06 4.54
C ALA A 146 -2.52 -5.47 3.25
N ASP A 147 -1.72 -4.89 2.35
CA ASP A 147 -2.20 -4.44 1.04
C ASP A 147 -2.64 -5.62 0.15
N GLU A 148 -1.95 -6.76 0.20
CA GLU A 148 -2.35 -7.99 -0.49
C GLU A 148 -3.69 -8.53 0.04
N ILE A 149 -3.89 -8.55 1.37
CA ILE A 149 -5.16 -8.94 1.99
C ILE A 149 -6.29 -8.02 1.54
N ALA A 150 -6.06 -6.70 1.49
CA ALA A 150 -7.06 -5.75 1.00
C ALA A 150 -7.43 -6.01 -0.47
N LEU A 151 -6.42 -6.24 -1.32
CA LEU A 151 -6.61 -6.50 -2.74
C LEU A 151 -7.35 -7.82 -2.99
N ARG A 152 -7.02 -8.87 -2.22
CA ARG A 152 -7.56 -10.22 -2.37
C ARG A 152 -8.56 -10.59 -1.27
N TRP A 153 -9.32 -9.60 -0.79
CA TRP A 153 -10.22 -9.78 0.34
C TRP A 153 -11.08 -11.04 0.25
N ALA A 154 -11.75 -11.24 -0.91
CA ALA A 154 -12.67 -12.36 -1.10
C ALA A 154 -11.99 -13.72 -0.89
N GLN A 155 -10.76 -13.89 -1.39
CA GLN A 155 -9.99 -15.13 -1.23
C GLN A 155 -9.61 -15.35 0.24
N TRP A 156 -9.00 -14.35 0.87
CA TRP A 156 -8.62 -14.42 2.29
C TRP A 156 -9.81 -14.73 3.19
N ARG A 157 -10.96 -14.14 2.89
CA ARG A 157 -12.18 -14.32 3.66
C ARG A 157 -12.77 -15.72 3.52
N GLU A 158 -12.66 -16.35 2.35
CA GLU A 158 -13.10 -17.72 2.08
C GLU A 158 -12.21 -18.76 2.76
N GLU A 159 -10.89 -18.54 2.73
CA GLU A 159 -9.90 -19.44 3.34
C GLU A 159 -9.88 -19.34 4.88
N THR A 160 -10.37 -18.23 5.44
CA THR A 160 -10.46 -18.04 6.89
C THR A 160 -11.77 -18.59 7.44
N ASP A 161 -11.69 -19.68 8.23
CA ASP A 161 -12.84 -20.13 9.00
C ASP A 161 -13.13 -19.13 10.13
N THR A 162 -14.31 -18.50 10.06
CA THR A 162 -14.77 -17.56 11.08
C THR A 162 -16.01 -18.03 11.83
N SER A 163 -16.47 -19.26 11.56
CA SER A 163 -17.70 -19.81 12.15
C SER A 163 -17.61 -19.91 13.69
N GLU A 164 -16.40 -20.04 14.23
CA GLU A 164 -16.11 -20.04 15.66
C GLU A 164 -16.24 -18.65 16.32
N PHE A 165 -16.16 -17.55 15.56
CA PHE A 165 -16.20 -16.16 16.10
C PHE A 165 -17.59 -15.52 16.04
N THR A 166 -18.58 -16.19 15.44
CA THR A 166 -19.97 -15.71 15.31
C THR A 166 -20.93 -16.23 16.39
N SER A 167 -20.46 -17.11 17.28
CA SER A 167 -21.30 -17.79 18.27
C SER A 167 -21.48 -16.95 19.54
N SER A 168 -22.59 -16.21 19.61
CA SER A 168 -23.16 -15.75 20.89
C SER A 168 -24.13 -16.81 21.43
N GLY A 169 -23.60 -17.83 22.10
CA GLY A 169 -24.40 -18.86 22.78
C GLY A 169 -23.61 -19.49 23.94
N PRO A 170 -24.25 -19.84 25.08
CA PRO A 170 -23.53 -20.40 26.22
C PRO A 170 -23.08 -21.83 25.89
N GLN A 171 -21.78 -22.06 25.84
CA GLN A 171 -21.22 -23.39 25.56
C GLN A 171 -20.57 -23.95 26.83
N GLU A 172 -21.32 -24.81 27.52
CA GLU A 172 -20.75 -25.76 28.49
C GLU A 172 -20.06 -26.90 27.72
N GLY A 173 -18.77 -27.14 27.99
CA GLY A 173 -18.15 -28.46 27.80
C GLY A 173 -16.92 -28.56 26.87
N GLN A 174 -15.74 -28.50 27.50
CA GLN A 174 -14.54 -29.36 27.35
C GLN A 174 -13.70 -29.38 26.04
N ASP A 175 -12.47 -28.86 26.21
CA ASP A 175 -11.15 -29.40 25.81
C ASP A 175 -10.94 -29.98 24.41
N GLU A 176 -10.38 -29.15 23.53
CA GLU A 176 -9.12 -29.39 22.82
C GLU A 176 -8.52 -28.02 22.46
N ALA A 177 -7.23 -27.81 22.72
CA ALA A 177 -6.57 -26.53 22.50
C ALA A 177 -6.50 -26.18 21.00
N ALA A 178 -7.50 -25.44 20.52
CA ALA A 178 -7.65 -24.94 19.16
C ALA A 178 -7.52 -23.39 19.13
N PRO A 179 -7.24 -22.76 17.97
CA PRO A 179 -6.77 -21.38 17.86
C PRO A 179 -7.80 -20.29 18.24
N ALA A 180 -9.03 -20.67 18.58
CA ALA A 180 -10.16 -19.77 18.77
C ALA A 180 -10.07 -18.87 20.02
N GLU A 181 -9.40 -19.30 21.09
CA GLU A 181 -9.16 -18.42 22.25
C GLU A 181 -8.11 -17.34 21.95
N ILE A 182 -7.27 -17.53 20.92
CA ILE A 182 -6.05 -16.74 20.74
C ILE A 182 -6.33 -15.33 20.26
N THR A 183 -7.40 -15.03 19.50
CA THR A 183 -7.57 -13.72 18.82
C THR A 183 -8.21 -12.63 19.68
N HIS A 184 -9.23 -12.94 20.50
CA HIS A 184 -9.71 -12.01 21.54
C HIS A 184 -8.77 -11.98 22.77
N ALA A 185 -8.04 -13.08 23.03
CA ALA A 185 -6.99 -13.13 24.05
C ALA A 185 -5.64 -12.57 23.58
N HIS A 186 -5.46 -12.25 22.29
CA HIS A 186 -4.16 -11.82 21.78
C HIS A 186 -3.80 -10.44 22.32
N PRO A 187 -2.71 -10.29 23.09
CA PRO A 187 -2.32 -8.99 23.63
C PRO A 187 -2.00 -8.00 22.51
N GLY A 188 -1.38 -8.44 21.41
CA GLY A 188 -1.06 -7.60 20.26
C GLY A 188 -2.29 -7.11 19.50
N VAL A 189 -3.32 -7.96 19.32
CA VAL A 189 -4.57 -7.56 18.65
C VAL A 189 -5.34 -6.56 19.51
N ARG A 190 -5.44 -6.80 20.82
CA ARG A 190 -6.09 -5.84 21.73
C ARG A 190 -5.39 -4.49 21.74
N ARG A 191 -4.05 -4.49 21.70
CA ARG A 191 -3.25 -3.27 21.58
C ARG A 191 -3.58 -2.54 20.29
N ALA A 192 -3.50 -3.22 19.14
CA ALA A 192 -3.80 -2.64 17.83
C ALA A 192 -5.22 -2.05 17.76
N LEU A 193 -6.24 -2.78 18.24
CA LEU A 193 -7.62 -2.27 18.27
C LEU A 193 -7.80 -1.10 19.25
N GLY A 194 -7.09 -1.09 20.38
CA GLY A 194 -7.09 0.03 21.32
C GLY A 194 -6.45 1.29 20.73
N GLU A 195 -5.31 1.14 20.06
CA GLU A 195 -4.63 2.23 19.34
C GLU A 195 -5.49 2.74 18.18
N ALA A 196 -6.09 1.84 17.38
CA ALA A 196 -7.04 2.21 16.31
C ALA A 196 -8.26 2.96 16.85
N HIS A 197 -8.79 2.58 18.02
CA HIS A 197 -9.87 3.32 18.67
C HIS A 197 -9.42 4.72 19.10
N GLY A 198 -8.17 4.87 19.58
CA GLY A 198 -7.59 6.17 19.94
C GLY A 198 -7.55 7.16 18.78
N TYR A 199 -7.50 6.69 17.54
CA TYR A 199 -7.60 7.55 16.35
C TYR A 199 -8.94 8.30 16.25
N LEU A 200 -10.02 7.78 16.84
CA LEU A 200 -11.31 8.47 16.85
C LEU A 200 -11.30 9.70 17.77
N GLU A 201 -10.45 9.71 18.80
CA GLU A 201 -10.28 10.83 19.73
C GLU A 201 -9.19 11.79 19.27
N SER A 202 -8.09 11.25 18.75
CA SER A 202 -6.94 11.99 18.25
C SER A 202 -6.65 11.55 16.81
N PRO A 203 -7.23 12.22 15.80
CA PRO A 203 -7.08 11.84 14.40
C PRO A 203 -5.60 11.70 14.01
N PRO A 204 -5.23 10.60 13.33
CA PRO A 204 -3.86 10.35 12.94
C PRO A 204 -3.46 11.19 11.72
N PRO A 205 -2.16 11.22 11.35
CA PRO A 205 -1.73 11.81 10.09
C PRO A 205 -2.48 11.23 8.88
N PRO A 206 -2.69 12.00 7.80
CA PRO A 206 -3.36 11.53 6.60
C PRO A 206 -2.73 10.23 6.08
N GLY A 207 -3.55 9.33 5.54
CA GLY A 207 -3.07 8.07 5.01
C GLY A 207 -2.86 6.96 6.04
N ARG A 208 -2.92 7.27 7.36
CA ARG A 208 -2.96 6.24 8.41
C ARG A 208 -4.18 5.35 8.30
N VAL A 209 -5.30 5.97 7.92
CA VAL A 209 -6.59 5.33 7.68
C VAL A 209 -6.91 5.59 6.21
N ARG A 210 -6.91 4.52 5.41
CA ARG A 210 -7.22 4.52 3.98
C ARG A 210 -8.49 3.71 3.78
N SER A 211 -9.32 4.14 2.84
CA SER A 211 -10.58 3.47 2.57
C SER A 211 -10.86 3.39 1.09
N ALA A 212 -11.17 2.19 0.61
CA ALA A 212 -11.55 1.93 -0.78
C ALA A 212 -12.98 1.37 -0.86
N PHE A 213 -13.66 1.62 -1.98
CA PHE A 213 -14.96 1.00 -2.24
C PHE A 213 -14.84 -0.54 -2.28
N ALA A 214 -15.79 -1.21 -1.62
CA ALA A 214 -15.99 -2.66 -1.73
C ALA A 214 -17.36 -2.94 -2.37
N SER A 215 -17.77 -4.22 -2.40
CA SER A 215 -19.08 -4.58 -2.94
C SER A 215 -20.23 -4.01 -2.10
N GLY A 216 -21.27 -3.50 -2.78
CA GLY A 216 -22.43 -2.89 -2.11
C GLY A 216 -22.12 -1.50 -1.57
N GLU A 217 -22.56 -1.23 -0.34
CA GLU A 217 -22.27 0.03 0.39
C GLU A 217 -21.03 -0.10 1.30
N ALA A 218 -20.40 -1.28 1.30
CA ALA A 218 -19.26 -1.56 2.16
C ALA A 218 -17.99 -0.85 1.67
N ARG A 219 -17.07 -0.63 2.62
CA ARG A 219 -15.74 -0.12 2.33
C ARG A 219 -14.69 -1.08 2.89
N THR A 220 -13.62 -1.28 2.14
CA THR A 220 -12.40 -1.90 2.65
C THR A 220 -11.56 -0.82 3.32
N LEU A 221 -11.11 -1.10 4.54
CA LEU A 221 -10.29 -0.21 5.34
C LEU A 221 -8.89 -0.78 5.48
N ARG A 222 -7.88 0.06 5.24
CA ARG A 222 -6.49 -0.17 5.59
C ARG A 222 -6.12 0.82 6.68
N VAL A 223 -5.75 0.31 7.85
CA VAL A 223 -5.40 1.11 9.02
C VAL A 223 -4.05 0.66 9.52
N ASP A 224 -3.14 1.59 9.72
CA ASP A 224 -1.77 1.27 10.14
C ASP A 224 -1.43 1.97 11.47
N GLY A 225 -0.47 1.41 12.20
CA GLY A 225 0.03 2.00 13.44
C GLY A 225 1.41 1.45 13.79
N PRO A 226 2.00 1.90 14.91
CA PRO A 226 3.34 1.49 15.32
C PRO A 226 3.44 -0.03 15.54
N GLY A 227 3.99 -0.73 14.55
CA GLY A 227 4.19 -2.18 14.58
C GLY A 227 2.98 -3.03 14.23
N TRP A 228 1.91 -2.44 13.69
CA TRP A 228 0.73 -3.20 13.30
C TRP A 228 0.03 -2.64 12.05
N SER A 229 -0.69 -3.51 11.38
CA SER A 229 -1.54 -3.19 10.24
C SER A 229 -2.88 -3.91 10.41
N LEU A 230 -3.98 -3.21 10.15
CA LEU A 230 -5.33 -3.73 10.16
C LEU A 230 -5.93 -3.59 8.76
N VAL A 231 -6.61 -4.65 8.33
CA VAL A 231 -7.39 -4.69 7.10
C VAL A 231 -8.80 -5.12 7.47
N ALA A 232 -9.82 -4.39 7.07
CA ALA A 232 -11.19 -4.71 7.45
C ALA A 232 -12.19 -4.38 6.37
N ARG A 233 -13.37 -4.96 6.48
CA ARG A 233 -14.55 -4.51 5.74
C ARG A 233 -15.62 -4.05 6.70
N THR A 234 -16.23 -2.90 6.41
CA THR A 234 -17.26 -2.31 7.29
C THR A 234 -18.47 -3.23 7.51
N ASP A 235 -18.74 -4.13 6.57
CA ASP A 235 -19.83 -5.12 6.62
C ASP A 235 -19.43 -6.53 7.10
N ASP A 236 -18.16 -6.75 7.47
CA ASP A 236 -17.64 -8.09 7.79
C ASP A 236 -16.69 -8.06 9.01
N ILE A 237 -15.56 -8.78 8.93
CA ILE A 237 -14.50 -8.95 9.93
C ILE A 237 -13.32 -7.99 9.71
N ALA A 238 -12.28 -8.14 10.53
CA ALA A 238 -10.96 -7.56 10.30
C ALA A 238 -9.85 -8.61 10.39
N PHE A 239 -8.69 -8.27 9.83
CA PHE A 239 -7.43 -8.98 9.95
C PHE A 239 -6.39 -8.03 10.53
N VAL A 240 -5.54 -8.52 11.44
CA VAL A 240 -4.44 -7.79 12.05
C VAL A 240 -3.13 -8.50 11.76
N LEU A 241 -2.12 -7.73 11.37
CA LEU A 241 -0.75 -8.15 11.17
C LEU A 241 0.13 -7.37 12.15
N LEU A 242 1.12 -8.04 12.74
CA LEU A 242 1.98 -7.48 13.78
C LEU A 242 3.46 -7.65 13.41
N ASP A 243 4.30 -6.69 13.78
CA ASP A 243 5.76 -6.82 13.61
C ASP A 243 6.31 -7.93 14.51
N GLU A 244 5.78 -8.07 15.72
CA GLU A 244 6.16 -9.11 16.67
C GLU A 244 5.75 -10.54 16.26
N GLU A 245 4.86 -10.68 15.28
CA GLU A 245 4.34 -11.98 14.82
C GLU A 245 4.57 -12.16 13.31
N PRO A 246 5.81 -12.54 12.92
CA PRO A 246 6.18 -12.65 11.52
C PRO A 246 5.28 -13.55 10.69
N ALA A 247 4.85 -13.06 9.53
CA ALA A 247 4.06 -13.80 8.55
C ALA A 247 2.72 -14.36 9.09
N GLN A 248 2.23 -13.87 10.23
CA GLN A 248 0.94 -14.27 10.79
C GLN A 248 -0.15 -13.24 10.48
N VAL A 249 -1.32 -13.74 10.10
CA VAL A 249 -2.54 -12.96 9.89
C VAL A 249 -3.54 -13.36 10.97
N LEU A 250 -3.88 -12.42 11.83
CA LEU A 250 -4.72 -12.65 13.00
C LEU A 250 -6.16 -12.16 12.71
N PRO A 251 -7.14 -13.06 12.51
CA PRO A 251 -8.51 -12.65 12.25
C PRO A 251 -9.17 -12.08 13.51
N VAL A 252 -10.04 -11.10 13.32
CA VAL A 252 -10.85 -10.46 14.36
C VAL A 252 -12.30 -10.58 13.94
N GLY A 253 -13.06 -11.36 14.71
CA GLY A 253 -14.50 -11.52 14.49
C GLY A 253 -15.24 -10.20 14.57
N ARG A 254 -16.37 -10.11 13.85
CA ARG A 254 -17.20 -8.90 13.78
C ARG A 254 -17.67 -8.47 15.17
N GLY A 255 -18.31 -9.37 15.92
CA GLY A 255 -18.90 -9.05 17.22
C GLY A 255 -19.75 -7.77 17.22
N ASP A 256 -19.97 -7.20 18.41
CA ASP A 256 -20.81 -5.99 18.54
C ASP A 256 -20.02 -4.69 18.47
N ARG A 257 -18.70 -4.73 18.72
CA ARG A 257 -17.85 -3.54 18.87
C ARG A 257 -17.12 -3.13 17.60
N LEU A 258 -16.75 -4.10 16.75
CA LEU A 258 -15.99 -3.81 15.53
C LEU A 258 -16.77 -2.90 14.57
N PRO A 259 -18.08 -3.09 14.31
CA PRO A 259 -18.80 -2.27 13.33
C PRO A 259 -18.72 -0.77 13.63
N ALA A 260 -18.94 -0.36 14.88
CA ALA A 260 -18.87 1.04 15.29
C ALA A 260 -17.45 1.62 15.17
N LEU A 261 -16.42 0.81 15.47
CA LEU A 261 -15.03 1.22 15.27
C LEU A 261 -14.74 1.43 13.77
N LEU A 262 -15.13 0.50 12.91
CA LEU A 262 -14.88 0.58 11.47
C LEU A 262 -15.64 1.76 10.84
N GLU A 263 -16.86 2.04 11.26
CA GLU A 263 -17.62 3.21 10.81
C GLU A 263 -16.91 4.52 11.20
N GLY A 264 -16.46 4.63 12.45
CA GLY A 264 -15.69 5.79 12.90
C GLY A 264 -14.38 5.97 12.13
N LEU A 265 -13.65 4.88 11.88
CA LEU A 265 -12.42 4.91 11.09
C LEU A 265 -12.69 5.27 9.63
N ALA A 266 -13.74 4.73 9.02
CA ALA A 266 -14.13 5.07 7.64
C ALA A 266 -14.42 6.58 7.49
N ALA A 267 -14.99 7.23 8.52
CA ALA A 267 -15.23 8.67 8.53
C ALA A 267 -13.94 9.53 8.65
N LEU A 268 -12.84 8.95 9.15
CA LEU A 268 -11.52 9.61 9.19
C LEU A 268 -10.74 9.49 7.88
N ALA A 269 -11.06 8.47 7.06
CA ALA A 269 -10.36 8.25 5.80
C ALA A 269 -10.60 9.44 4.85
N PRO A 270 -9.55 9.99 4.22
CA PRO A 270 -9.72 10.98 3.16
C PRO A 270 -10.59 10.41 2.04
N PRO A 271 -11.40 11.24 1.36
CA PRO A 271 -12.10 10.80 0.16
C PRO A 271 -11.10 10.28 -0.87
N GLU A 272 -11.43 9.17 -1.54
CA GLU A 272 -10.68 8.76 -2.73
C GLU A 272 -10.83 9.86 -3.77
N SER A 273 -9.69 10.39 -4.23
CA SER A 273 -9.59 11.40 -5.29
C SER A 273 -9.62 10.75 -6.66
#